data_AF-A0A0G1MUN2-F1
#
_entry.id   AF-A0A0G1MUN2-F1
#
_cell.length_a   1.000
_cell.length_b   1.000
_cell.length_c   1.000
_cell.angle_alpha   90.00
_cell.angle_beta   90.00
_cell.angle_gamma   90.00
#
_symmetry.space_group_name_H-M   'P 1'
#
loop_
_entity.id
_entity.type
_entity.pdbx_description
1 polymer ?
#
loop_
_entity_poly.entity_id
_entity_poly.type
_entity_poly.pdbx_seq_one_letter_code
_entity_poly.pdbx_strand_id
1 'polypeptide(L)'
;MTRDVAEVLLWQWCEDCEQSDIPEMQNAASSVLRHEGRILNFWNNRATNAFAESFNAKIKGFRGMLRGIKDMKFFLFRCQVYFS
;
A
#
# COMPACT_ATOMS: atom_id res chain seq x y z
N MET A 1 10.83 3.97 15.18
CA MET A 1 9.93 2.84 15.48
C MET A 1 10.58 1.59 14.91
N THR A 2 10.86 0.58 15.75
CA THR A 2 11.38 -0.73 15.32
C THR A 2 10.22 -1.65 14.99
N ARG A 3 10.49 -2.78 14.30
CA ARG A 3 9.45 -3.77 13.95
C ARG A 3 8.70 -4.27 15.18
N ASP A 4 9.40 -4.55 16.27
CA ASP A 4 8.81 -5.10 17.50
C ASP A 4 7.84 -4.11 18.16
N VAL A 5 8.19 -2.81 18.14
CA VAL A 5 7.30 -1.75 18.65
C VAL A 5 6.08 -1.57 17.73
N ALA A 6 6.26 -1.70 16.42
CA ALA A 6 5.15 -1.63 15.46
C ALA A 6 4.20 -2.83 15.59
N GLU A 7 4.72 -4.02 15.90
CA GLU A 7 3.95 -5.22 16.15
C GLU A 7 3.03 -5.06 17.36
N VAL A 8 3.58 -4.62 18.50
CA VAL A 8 2.79 -4.38 19.72
C VAL A 8 1.68 -3.35 19.48
N LEU A 9 1.98 -2.25 18.77
CA LEU A 9 0.99 -1.21 18.47
C LEU A 9 -0.09 -1.70 17.50
N LEU A 10 0.28 -2.53 16.51
CA LEU A 10 -0.67 -3.09 15.55
C LEU A 10 -1.66 -4.03 16.23
N TRP A 11 -1.15 -4.89 17.13
CA TRP A 11 -1.96 -5.80 17.94
C TRP A 11 -2.92 -5.03 18.85
N GLN A 12 -2.43 -4.02 19.57
CA GLN A 12 -3.28 -3.17 20.41
C GLN A 12 -4.40 -2.53 19.60
N TRP A 13 -4.10 -1.99 18.41
CA TRP A 13 -5.11 -1.38 17.55
C TRP A 13 -6.14 -2.40 17.04
N CYS A 14 -5.72 -3.63 16.70
CA CYS A 14 -6.65 -4.68 16.28
C CYS A 14 -7.59 -5.06 17.43
N GLU A 15 -7.07 -5.17 18.65
CA GLU A 15 -7.86 -5.45 19.84
C GLU A 15 -8.88 -4.33 20.12
N ASP A 16 -8.46 -3.06 20.03
CA ASP A 16 -9.36 -1.91 20.16
C ASP A 16 -10.46 -1.92 19.07
N CYS A 17 -10.13 -2.36 17.86
CA CYS A 17 -11.09 -2.48 16.75
C CYS A 17 -12.06 -3.65 16.93
N GLU A 18 -11.61 -4.77 17.51
CA GLU A 18 -12.46 -5.91 17.85
C GLU A 18 -13.43 -5.57 18.99
N GLN A 19 -12.96 -4.81 19.98
CA GLN A 19 -13.77 -4.28 21.07
C GLN A 19 -14.71 -3.15 20.62
N SER A 20 -14.50 -2.58 19.44
CA SER A 20 -15.43 -1.62 18.86
C SER A 20 -16.68 -2.36 18.37
N ASP A 21 -17.85 -1.77 18.62
CA ASP A 21 -19.15 -2.28 18.13
C ASP A 21 -19.39 -1.89 16.65
N ILE A 22 -18.30 -1.62 15.91
CA ILE A 22 -18.31 -1.18 14.51
C ILE A 22 -17.86 -2.36 13.63
N PRO A 23 -18.78 -3.03 12.93
CA PRO A 23 -18.46 -4.23 12.16
C PRO A 23 -17.45 -3.97 11.02
N GLU A 24 -17.41 -2.75 10.48
CA GLU A 24 -16.40 -2.34 9.49
C GLU A 24 -14.99 -2.32 10.08
N MET A 25 -14.84 -1.91 11.35
CA MET A 25 -13.55 -1.88 12.04
C MET A 25 -13.07 -3.28 12.41
N GLN A 26 -13.99 -4.16 12.83
CA GLN A 26 -13.69 -5.57 13.08
C GLN A 26 -13.22 -6.29 11.80
N ASN A 27 -13.88 -6.01 10.67
CA ASN A 27 -13.49 -6.52 9.36
C ASN A 27 -12.13 -5.96 8.91
N ALA A 28 -11.87 -4.67 9.16
CA ALA A 28 -10.58 -4.06 8.89
C ALA A 28 -9.45 -4.69 9.71
N ALA A 29 -9.66 -4.90 11.02
CA ALA A 29 -8.72 -5.58 11.91
C ALA A 29 -8.39 -7.00 11.43
N SER A 30 -9.42 -7.77 11.07
CA SER A 30 -9.25 -9.12 10.50
C SER A 30 -8.41 -9.13 9.22
N SER A 31 -8.62 -8.14 8.34
CA SER A 31 -7.84 -7.99 7.10
C SER A 31 -6.39 -7.58 7.37
N VAL A 32 -6.18 -6.70 8.36
CA VAL A 32 -4.86 -6.23 8.80
C VAL A 32 -4.05 -7.37 9.40
N LEU A 33 -4.63 -8.16 10.32
CA LEU A 33 -3.99 -9.34 10.91
C LEU A 33 -3.59 -10.36 9.84
N ARG A 34 -4.47 -10.62 8.87
CA ARG A 34 -4.18 -11.51 7.73
C ARG A 34 -2.94 -11.07 6.92
N HIS A 35 -2.57 -9.79 6.96
CA HIS A 35 -1.45 -9.23 6.19
C HIS A 35 -0.34 -8.65 7.08
N GLU A 36 -0.35 -8.96 8.38
CA GLU A 36 0.55 -8.37 9.40
C GLU A 36 2.03 -8.50 9.00
N GLY A 37 2.46 -9.64 8.47
CA GLY A 37 3.86 -9.86 8.12
C GLY A 37 4.35 -8.93 7.01
N ARG A 38 3.49 -8.59 6.05
CA ARG A 38 3.81 -7.60 5.00
C ARG A 38 3.80 -6.18 5.55
N ILE A 39 2.87 -5.88 6.45
CA ILE A 39 2.75 -4.58 7.10
C ILE A 39 3.97 -4.32 7.97
N LEU A 40 4.35 -5.26 8.84
CA LEU A 40 5.51 -5.16 9.74
C LEU A 40 6.85 -5.14 8.98
N ASN A 41 6.92 -5.75 7.79
CA ASN A 41 8.09 -5.65 6.92
C ASN A 41 8.37 -4.22 6.42
N PHE A 42 7.39 -3.31 6.49
CA PHE A 42 7.61 -1.88 6.22
C PHE A 42 8.68 -1.29 7.15
N TRP A 43 8.70 -1.67 8.43
CA TRP A 43 9.66 -1.13 9.40
C TRP A 43 11.08 -1.69 9.24
N ASN A 44 11.23 -2.84 8.56
CA ASN A 44 12.54 -3.42 8.22
C ASN A 44 13.11 -2.82 6.94
N ASN A 45 12.34 -2.85 5.85
CA ASN A 45 12.84 -2.47 4.53
C ASN A 45 12.63 -0.98 4.22
N ARG A 46 11.79 -0.28 5.00
CA ARG A 46 11.35 1.12 4.79
C ARG A 46 11.05 1.45 3.33
N ALA A 47 10.57 0.47 2.56
CA ALA A 47 10.14 0.69 1.19
C ALA A 47 8.93 1.63 1.27
N THR A 48 9.19 2.92 1.06
CA THR A 48 8.26 3.97 1.41
C THR A 48 6.99 3.77 0.59
N ASN A 49 5.86 3.47 1.24
CA ASN A 49 4.57 3.41 0.55
C ASN A 49 4.33 4.73 -0.21
N ALA A 50 4.85 5.87 0.26
CA ALA A 50 4.84 7.13 -0.48
C ALA A 50 5.55 7.08 -1.85
N PHE A 51 6.62 6.29 -2.00
CA PHE A 51 7.26 6.08 -3.30
C PHE A 51 6.36 5.22 -4.21
N ALA A 52 5.75 4.16 -3.66
CA ALA A 52 4.81 3.32 -4.41
C ALA A 52 3.51 4.07 -4.77
N GLU A 53 2.99 4.90 -3.87
CA GLU A 53 1.82 5.76 -4.06
C GLU A 53 2.11 6.88 -5.06
N SER A 54 3.26 7.56 -4.96
CA SER A 54 3.65 8.56 -5.95
C SER A 54 3.92 7.94 -7.32
N PHE A 55 4.48 6.73 -7.38
CA PHE A 55 4.61 5.97 -8.62
C PHE A 55 3.25 5.55 -9.19
N ASN A 56 2.34 5.05 -8.36
CA ASN A 56 0.97 4.71 -8.76
C ASN A 56 0.18 5.94 -9.25
N ALA A 57 0.33 7.08 -8.59
CA ALA A 57 -0.29 8.35 -9.00
C ALA A 57 0.26 8.81 -10.35
N LYS A 58 1.59 8.74 -10.53
CA LYS A 58 2.28 9.04 -11.78
C LYS A 58 1.81 8.15 -12.94
N ILE A 59 1.70 6.83 -12.72
CA ILE A 59 1.14 5.89 -13.72
C ILE A 59 -0.33 6.21 -14.02
N LYS A 60 -1.16 6.49 -13.01
CA LYS A 60 -2.56 6.86 -13.22
C LYS A 60 -2.70 8.14 -14.05
N GLY A 61 -1.89 9.17 -13.76
CA GLY A 61 -1.83 10.39 -14.56
C GLY A 61 -1.40 10.13 -16.00
N PHE A 62 -0.35 9.32 -16.18
CA PHE A 62 0.12 8.92 -17.51
C PHE A 62 -0.94 8.14 -18.31
N ARG A 63 -1.67 7.22 -17.66
CA ARG A 63 -2.81 6.51 -18.26
C ARG A 63 -3.95 7.45 -18.64
N GLY A 64 -4.25 8.46 -17.83
CA GLY A 64 -5.31 9.44 -18.12
C GLY A 64 -5.02 10.32 -19.34
N MET A 65 -3.74 10.57 -19.63
CA MET A 65 -3.32 11.28 -20.85
C MET A 65 -3.45 10.43 -22.12
N LEU A 66 -3.50 9.10 -21.98
CA LEU A 66 -3.61 8.18 -23.11
C LEU A 66 -5.08 7.74 -23.28
N ARG A 67 -5.68 8.00 -24.46
CA ARG A 67 -7.04 7.54 -24.80
C ARG A 67 -7.08 6.04 -25.12
N GLY A 68 -6.65 5.22 -24.17
CA GLY A 68 -6.51 3.77 -24.29
C GLY A 68 -5.08 3.32 -24.59
N ILE A 69 -4.71 2.17 -24.04
CA ILE A 69 -3.41 1.53 -24.25
C ILE A 69 -3.66 0.32 -25.14
N LYS A 70 -3.30 0.43 -26.43
CA LYS A 70 -3.37 -0.70 -27.38
C LYS A 70 -2.13 -1.58 -27.36
N ASP A 71 -0.97 -1.03 -26.99
CA ASP A 71 0.32 -1.73 -27.00
C ASP A 71 1.05 -1.54 -25.66
N MET A 72 1.24 -2.63 -24.93
CA MET A 72 1.91 -2.65 -23.63
C MET A 72 3.41 -2.36 -23.74
N LYS A 73 4.08 -2.80 -24.81
CA LYS A 73 5.52 -2.55 -25.00
C LYS A 73 5.78 -1.07 -25.24
N PHE A 74 4.95 -0.45 -26.07
CA PHE A 74 5.04 1.00 -26.32
C PHE A 74 4.68 1.83 -25.08
N PHE A 75 3.71 1.37 -24.29
CA PHE A 75 3.38 1.98 -23.00
C PHE A 75 4.56 1.95 -22.02
N LEU A 76 5.21 0.79 -21.85
CA LEU A 76 6.38 0.66 -20.96
C LEU A 76 7.56 1.52 -21.42
N PHE A 77 7.82 1.59 -22.73
CA PHE A 77 8.81 2.49 -23.30
C PHE A 77 8.55 3.96 -22.94
N ARG A 78 7.29 4.41 -23.06
CA ARG A 78 6.91 5.79 -22.68
C ARG A 78 6.97 6.03 -21.18
N CYS A 79 6.59 5.05 -20.34
CA CYS A 79 6.76 5.14 -18.89
C CYS A 79 8.23 5.31 -18.52
N GLN A 80 9.14 4.56 -19.16
CA GLN A 80 10.57 4.71 -18.92
C GLN A 80 11.07 6.13 -19.24
N VAL A 81 10.64 6.70 -20.37
CA VAL A 81 11.01 8.07 -20.78
C VAL A 81 10.39 9.15 -19.87
N TYR A 82 9.22 8.89 -19.28
CA TYR A 82 8.50 9.86 -18.44
C TYR A 82 8.93 9.81 -16.96
N PHE A 83 9.56 8.72 -16.51
CA PHE A 83 9.96 8.48 -15.12
C PHE A 83 11.48 8.44 -14.89
N SER A 84 12.29 8.58 -15.94
CA SER A 84 13.72 8.91 -15.89
C SER A 84 13.95 10.38 -15.54
#